data_AF-A0A7C2LS66-F1
#
_entry.id   AF-A0A7C2LS66-F1
#
_cell.length_a   1.000
_cell.length_b   1.000
_cell.length_c   1.000
_cell.angle_alpha   90.00
_cell.angle_beta   90.00
_cell.angle_gamma   90.00
#
_symmetry.space_group_name_H-M   'P 1'
#
loop_
_entity.id
_entity.type
_entity.pdbx_description
1 polymer ?
#
loop_
_entity_poly.entity_id
_entity_poly.type
_entity_poly.pdbx_seq_one_letter_code
_entity_poly.pdbx_strand_id
1 'polypeptide(L)'
;MPHDLSPAREIAAEEHDSYSILAGRADAGLLLLCDHAGNALPEGYGSLGLPPEQLRRHIAYDIGAAGVTRRLSAALGAPGVMTRYSRLLIDPNRGADDPTLIMRLSDGAVIPGNRCLDAAERDKRLRLYYAPYHAAIDRLIERCTAAGGKPPVLLSIHSFTESWRERPRPWHVGVLWDKDAELAGALMERFWAEGDLIVGDNQPYSGQLHGDCLWQHGTSRGIANALIEIRQDLIRDGAGQAAWAERIGRIVRAVLSDSLRERAPVLETGARARPIRSTANGEGAMTKIDKQLVTELEAAAFRRLVEHLRQRTDVQNIDLMNLAGFCRNCLANWYQEAANGRGLELSKEGAREIIYGMPYNDWQARYQKEASAAQKEAFEKAKPHQH
;
A
#
# COMPACT_ATOMS: atom_id res chain seq x y z
N MET A 1 -11.29 -28.71 -22.48
CA MET A 1 -9.94 -29.29 -22.33
C MET A 1 -9.93 -30.06 -21.02
N PRO A 2 -9.57 -31.35 -20.98
CA PRO A 2 -9.36 -32.03 -19.71
C PRO A 2 -8.16 -31.36 -19.01
N HIS A 3 -8.31 -31.07 -17.71
CA HIS A 3 -7.24 -30.55 -16.88
C HIS A 3 -6.13 -31.59 -16.82
N ASP A 4 -5.04 -31.39 -17.55
CA ASP A 4 -3.82 -32.18 -17.43
C ASP A 4 -3.19 -31.88 -16.07
N LEU A 5 -3.49 -32.73 -15.08
CA LEU A 5 -2.94 -32.72 -13.73
C LEU A 5 -1.60 -33.48 -13.69
N SER A 6 -0.66 -33.13 -14.57
CA SER A 6 0.67 -33.74 -14.53
C SER A 6 1.39 -33.37 -13.21
N PRO A 7 2.18 -34.28 -12.61
CA PRO A 7 2.90 -34.02 -11.36
C PRO A 7 3.81 -32.78 -11.40
N ALA A 8 4.26 -32.39 -12.60
CA ALA A 8 5.09 -31.20 -12.81
C ALA A 8 4.34 -29.88 -12.54
N ARG A 9 2.99 -29.89 -12.62
CA ARG A 9 2.14 -28.71 -12.36
C ARG A 9 1.67 -28.61 -10.91
N GLU A 10 1.95 -29.61 -10.08
CA GLU A 10 1.52 -29.60 -8.68
C GLU A 10 2.58 -28.96 -7.77
N ILE A 11 2.14 -28.04 -6.92
CA ILE A 11 2.91 -27.54 -5.79
C ILE A 11 2.37 -28.27 -4.56
N ALA A 12 3.20 -29.14 -3.98
CA ALA A 12 2.89 -29.83 -2.74
C ALA A 12 2.95 -28.86 -1.55
N ALA A 13 2.18 -29.16 -0.51
CA ALA A 13 2.32 -28.49 0.77
C ALA A 13 3.69 -28.80 1.38
N GLU A 14 4.30 -27.82 2.02
CA GLU A 14 5.62 -27.91 2.66
C GLU A 14 5.55 -27.23 4.02
N GLU A 15 6.07 -27.86 5.06
CA GLU A 15 6.28 -27.22 6.36
C GLU A 15 7.78 -27.04 6.57
N HIS A 16 8.21 -25.78 6.55
CA HIS A 16 9.57 -25.36 6.90
C HIS A 16 9.56 -24.80 8.32
N ASP A 17 10.71 -24.64 8.96
CA ASP A 17 10.78 -24.09 10.33
C ASP A 17 10.15 -22.69 10.43
N SER A 18 10.36 -21.85 9.41
CA SER A 18 9.97 -20.44 9.39
C SER A 18 8.71 -20.10 8.57
N TYR A 19 8.29 -21.00 7.67
CA TYR A 19 7.15 -20.78 6.78
C TYR A 19 6.42 -22.08 6.44
N SER A 20 5.22 -21.96 5.88
CA SER A 20 4.48 -23.08 5.28
C SER A 20 4.13 -22.74 3.83
N ILE A 21 4.22 -23.72 2.94
CA ILE A 21 3.68 -23.64 1.57
C ILE A 21 2.30 -24.28 1.56
N LEU A 22 1.34 -23.55 1.02
CA LEU A 22 0.02 -24.06 0.69
C LEU A 22 0.06 -24.75 -0.67
N ALA A 23 -0.50 -25.96 -0.71
CA ALA A 23 -0.60 -26.72 -1.95
C ALA A 23 -1.46 -26.00 -2.99
N GLY A 24 -1.17 -26.22 -4.26
CA GLY A 24 -1.93 -25.64 -5.36
C GLY A 24 -1.35 -26.01 -6.71
N ARG A 25 -1.91 -25.45 -7.77
CA ARG A 25 -1.40 -25.66 -9.13
C ARG A 25 -0.44 -24.54 -9.49
N ALA A 26 0.74 -24.90 -9.99
CA ALA A 26 1.73 -23.94 -10.48
C ALA A 26 1.20 -23.07 -11.63
N ASP A 27 0.25 -23.58 -12.42
CA ASP A 27 -0.39 -22.87 -13.53
C ASP A 27 -1.68 -22.12 -13.13
N ALA A 28 -1.94 -21.92 -11.83
CA ALA A 28 -3.11 -21.18 -11.35
C ALA A 28 -3.10 -19.69 -11.76
N GLY A 29 -1.93 -19.15 -12.16
CA GLY A 29 -1.77 -17.74 -12.51
C GLY A 29 -1.80 -16.78 -11.31
N LEU A 30 -1.78 -17.33 -10.10
CA LEU A 30 -1.86 -16.61 -8.83
C LEU A 30 -0.92 -17.27 -7.80
N LEU A 31 -0.23 -16.46 -7.02
CA LEU A 31 0.52 -16.88 -5.84
C LEU A 31 0.09 -16.01 -4.65
N LEU A 32 -0.37 -16.67 -3.57
CA LEU A 32 -0.84 -15.99 -2.37
C LEU A 32 0.31 -15.81 -1.36
N LEU A 33 0.40 -14.65 -0.73
CA LEU A 33 1.36 -14.36 0.32
C LEU A 33 0.64 -13.99 1.62
N CYS A 34 1.21 -14.32 2.77
CA CYS A 34 0.71 -13.88 4.08
C CYS A 34 1.90 -13.71 5.03
N ASP A 35 2.44 -12.49 5.02
CA ASP A 35 3.71 -12.15 5.65
C ASP A 35 3.61 -12.15 7.19
N HIS A 36 2.43 -11.88 7.74
CA HIS A 36 2.17 -11.89 9.19
C HIS A 36 1.17 -12.97 9.59
N ALA A 37 1.25 -14.14 8.95
CA ALA A 37 0.30 -15.24 9.17
C ALA A 37 0.41 -15.86 10.58
N GLY A 38 1.64 -16.01 11.07
CA GLY A 38 1.94 -16.75 12.28
C GLY A 38 2.24 -15.86 13.48
N ASN A 39 2.01 -16.40 14.66
CA ASN A 39 2.30 -15.76 15.95
C ASN A 39 3.17 -16.62 16.88
N ALA A 40 3.70 -17.74 16.36
CA ALA A 40 4.61 -18.55 17.15
C ALA A 40 5.93 -17.80 17.38
N LEU A 41 6.71 -18.27 18.34
CA LEU A 41 8.11 -17.91 18.49
C LEU A 41 8.94 -19.19 18.48
N PRO A 42 10.15 -19.18 17.87
CA PRO A 42 11.02 -20.34 17.87
C PRO A 42 11.46 -20.72 19.29
N GLU A 43 11.84 -21.97 19.48
CA GLU A 43 12.42 -22.42 20.75
C GLU A 43 13.64 -21.55 21.13
N GLY A 44 13.74 -21.23 22.42
CA GLY A 44 14.79 -20.33 22.94
C GLY A 44 14.44 -18.84 22.94
N TYR A 45 13.40 -18.39 22.22
CA TYR A 45 12.96 -16.99 22.26
C TYR A 45 11.92 -16.68 23.36
N GLY A 46 11.32 -17.72 23.95
CA GLY A 46 10.27 -17.59 24.96
C GLY A 46 9.13 -16.71 24.45
N SER A 47 8.76 -15.68 25.21
CA SER A 47 7.75 -14.68 24.82
C SER A 47 8.36 -13.36 24.32
N LEU A 48 9.66 -13.32 24.00
CA LEU A 48 10.44 -12.08 23.87
C LEU A 48 10.36 -11.18 25.11
N GLY A 49 10.07 -11.75 26.29
CA GLY A 49 9.84 -11.01 27.53
C GLY A 49 8.52 -10.23 27.56
N LEU A 50 7.61 -10.45 26.60
CA LEU A 50 6.29 -9.87 26.60
C LEU A 50 5.32 -10.71 27.44
N PRO A 51 4.31 -10.07 28.06
CA PRO A 51 3.23 -10.79 28.69
C PRO A 51 2.28 -11.38 27.61
N PRO A 52 1.60 -12.50 27.89
CA PRO A 52 0.88 -13.27 26.86
C PRO A 52 -0.20 -12.49 26.10
N GLU A 53 -0.82 -11.49 26.73
CA GLU A 53 -1.82 -10.64 26.09
C GLU A 53 -1.26 -9.82 24.94
N GLN A 54 0.02 -9.43 24.99
CA GLN A 54 0.67 -8.65 23.92
C GLN A 54 0.86 -9.51 22.68
N LEU A 55 1.20 -10.78 22.85
CA LEU A 55 1.30 -11.72 21.74
C LEU A 55 -0.06 -11.99 21.10
N ARG A 56 -1.18 -11.80 21.79
CA ARG A 56 -2.53 -11.98 21.19
C ARG A 56 -3.05 -10.75 20.44
N ARG A 57 -2.29 -9.66 20.43
CA ARG A 57 -2.65 -8.41 19.75
C ARG A 57 -2.10 -8.39 18.32
N HIS A 58 -2.69 -7.50 17.52
CA HIS A 58 -2.28 -7.18 16.14
C HIS A 58 -0.80 -6.81 15.98
N ILE A 59 -0.11 -6.40 17.06
CA ILE A 59 1.32 -6.10 17.01
C ILE A 59 2.16 -7.34 16.69
N ALA A 60 1.64 -8.53 16.97
CA ALA A 60 2.38 -9.79 16.86
C ALA A 60 2.13 -10.52 15.53
N TYR A 61 0.96 -10.35 14.94
CA TYR A 61 0.54 -11.00 13.69
C TYR A 61 -0.77 -10.37 13.19
N ASP A 62 -1.15 -10.72 11.96
CA ASP A 62 -2.39 -10.26 11.36
C ASP A 62 -3.53 -11.23 11.71
N ILE A 63 -4.44 -10.76 12.56
CA ILE A 63 -5.51 -11.58 13.12
C ILE A 63 -6.48 -12.00 12.01
N GLY A 64 -6.52 -13.30 11.75
CA GLY A 64 -7.43 -13.92 10.79
C GLY A 64 -6.88 -14.05 9.36
N ALA A 65 -5.82 -13.31 9.02
CA ALA A 65 -5.26 -13.29 7.67
C ALA A 65 -4.86 -14.69 7.17
N ALA A 66 -4.15 -15.47 8.00
CA ALA A 66 -3.77 -16.85 7.67
C ALA A 66 -4.99 -17.76 7.40
N GLY A 67 -6.10 -17.55 8.10
CA GLY A 67 -7.33 -18.31 7.91
C GLY A 67 -7.99 -17.99 6.56
N VAL A 68 -8.01 -16.71 6.19
CA VAL A 68 -8.48 -16.25 4.87
C VAL A 68 -7.57 -16.81 3.76
N THR A 69 -6.25 -16.70 3.90
CA THR A 69 -5.27 -17.15 2.89
C THR A 69 -5.38 -18.65 2.60
N ARG A 70 -5.50 -19.50 3.63
CA ARG A 70 -5.70 -20.96 3.44
C ARG A 70 -6.97 -21.27 2.64
N ARG A 71 -8.07 -20.59 2.97
CA ARG A 71 -9.36 -20.78 2.30
C ARG A 71 -9.33 -20.28 0.86
N LEU A 72 -8.67 -19.14 0.61
CA LEU A 72 -8.45 -18.62 -0.73
C LEU A 72 -7.61 -19.55 -1.59
N SER A 73 -6.51 -20.06 -1.05
CA SER A 73 -5.65 -21.04 -1.72
C SER A 73 -6.45 -22.26 -2.16
N ALA A 74 -7.22 -22.85 -1.23
CA ALA A 74 -8.08 -23.99 -1.52
C ALA A 74 -9.16 -23.67 -2.58
N ALA A 75 -9.85 -22.53 -2.44
CA ALA A 75 -10.94 -22.16 -3.34
C ALA A 75 -10.46 -21.84 -4.77
N LEU A 76 -9.27 -21.26 -4.92
CA LEU A 76 -8.69 -20.87 -6.20
C LEU A 76 -7.76 -21.94 -6.79
N GLY A 77 -7.40 -22.96 -6.01
CA GLY A 77 -6.39 -23.94 -6.38
C GLY A 77 -5.01 -23.29 -6.58
N ALA A 78 -4.75 -22.17 -5.90
CA ALA A 78 -3.54 -21.37 -6.04
C ALA A 78 -2.57 -21.70 -4.89
N PRO A 79 -1.27 -21.87 -5.18
CA PRO A 79 -0.25 -22.02 -4.14
C PRO A 79 -0.13 -20.76 -3.30
N GLY A 80 0.47 -20.88 -2.12
CA GLY A 80 0.79 -19.72 -1.30
C GLY A 80 1.90 -19.96 -0.29
N VAL A 81 2.45 -18.88 0.26
CA VAL A 81 3.46 -18.91 1.31
C VAL A 81 2.94 -18.12 2.52
N MET A 82 3.13 -18.68 3.71
CA MET A 82 2.74 -18.04 4.96
C MET A 82 3.86 -18.16 5.98
N THR A 83 4.10 -17.11 6.77
CA THR A 83 5.03 -17.20 7.89
C THR A 83 4.48 -18.02 9.05
N ARG A 84 5.39 -18.65 9.80
CA ARG A 84 5.04 -19.38 11.04
C ARG A 84 5.24 -18.54 12.29
N TYR A 85 6.23 -17.67 12.27
CA TYR A 85 6.62 -16.87 13.43
C TYR A 85 6.04 -15.46 13.40
N SER A 86 5.86 -14.90 14.59
CA SER A 86 5.42 -13.53 14.81
C SER A 86 6.35 -12.54 14.12
N ARG A 87 5.77 -11.48 13.54
CA ARG A 87 6.52 -10.33 13.02
C ARG A 87 7.38 -9.61 14.07
N LEU A 88 7.10 -9.84 15.36
CA LEU A 88 7.94 -9.33 16.46
C LEU A 88 9.28 -10.06 16.56
N LEU A 89 9.40 -11.28 16.04
CA LEU A 89 10.69 -11.95 15.91
C LEU A 89 11.53 -11.24 14.85
N ILE A 90 11.00 -11.16 13.64
CA ILE A 90 11.55 -10.43 12.51
C ILE A 90 10.42 -10.25 11.50
N ASP A 91 10.26 -9.04 10.96
CA ASP A 91 9.15 -8.70 10.09
C ASP A 91 9.54 -8.95 8.61
N PRO A 92 8.99 -9.99 7.96
CA PRO A 92 9.31 -10.31 6.56
C PRO A 92 8.70 -9.30 5.57
N ASN A 93 7.77 -8.42 6.01
CA ASN A 93 7.25 -7.35 5.17
C ASN A 93 7.98 -6.01 5.39
N ARG A 94 9.27 -6.10 5.73
CA ARG A 94 10.19 -4.98 5.85
C ARG A 94 11.44 -5.27 5.04
N GLY A 95 12.04 -4.23 4.48
CA GLY A 95 13.37 -4.35 3.88
C GLY A 95 14.39 -4.82 4.90
N ALA A 96 15.42 -5.54 4.44
CA ALA A 96 16.48 -6.04 5.32
C ALA A 96 17.22 -4.90 6.04
N ASP A 97 17.28 -3.70 5.46
CA ASP A 97 17.86 -2.48 6.02
C ASP A 97 16.86 -1.61 6.80
N ASP A 98 15.59 -1.99 6.86
CA ASP A 98 14.55 -1.23 7.55
C ASP A 98 14.80 -1.21 9.08
N PRO A 99 14.76 -0.03 9.73
CA PRO A 99 15.02 0.10 11.16
C PRO A 99 13.97 -0.59 12.04
N THR A 100 12.82 -0.95 11.46
CA THR A 100 11.70 -1.66 12.10
C THR A 100 11.65 -3.14 11.78
N LEU A 101 12.60 -3.68 10.98
CA LEU A 101 12.73 -5.11 10.67
C LEU A 101 12.66 -5.99 11.93
N ILE A 102 13.32 -5.58 13.00
CA ILE A 102 13.18 -6.19 14.32
C ILE A 102 12.65 -5.12 15.29
N MET A 103 11.33 -5.09 15.43
CA MET A 103 10.63 -4.05 16.17
C MET A 103 11.06 -4.03 17.64
N ARG A 104 11.39 -2.84 18.17
CA ARG A 104 11.75 -2.66 19.60
C ARG A 104 10.62 -2.10 20.45
N LEU A 105 9.70 -1.36 19.82
CA LEU A 105 8.57 -0.70 20.44
C LEU A 105 7.39 -0.76 19.47
N SER A 106 6.28 -1.40 19.87
CA SER A 106 5.07 -1.49 19.05
C SER A 106 3.85 -1.12 19.88
N ASP A 107 3.08 -0.14 19.39
CA ASP A 107 1.84 0.33 20.01
C ASP A 107 1.95 0.56 21.55
N GLY A 108 3.02 1.25 21.97
CA GLY A 108 3.32 1.57 23.36
C GLY A 108 3.99 0.45 24.17
N ALA A 109 4.06 -0.78 23.65
CA ALA A 109 4.73 -1.89 24.29
C ALA A 109 6.20 -1.99 23.86
N VAL A 110 7.12 -1.83 24.81
CA VAL A 110 8.52 -2.20 24.62
C VAL A 110 8.60 -3.72 24.49
N ILE A 111 9.41 -4.22 23.56
CA ILE A 111 9.63 -5.65 23.34
C ILE A 111 10.98 -6.01 23.99
N PRO A 112 11.01 -6.55 25.22
CA PRO A 112 12.26 -6.68 25.97
C PRO A 112 13.33 -7.50 25.26
N GLY A 113 12.95 -8.60 24.62
CA GLY A 113 13.82 -9.49 23.85
C GLY A 113 14.42 -8.86 22.59
N ASN A 114 13.96 -7.68 22.18
CA ASN A 114 14.50 -6.94 21.03
C ASN A 114 15.23 -5.65 21.44
N ARG A 115 15.13 -5.23 22.70
CA ARG A 115 15.65 -3.93 23.18
C ARG A 115 17.16 -3.79 23.02
N CYS A 116 17.91 -4.84 23.36
CA CYS A 116 19.37 -4.85 23.41
C CYS A 116 19.97 -5.79 22.35
N LEU A 117 19.34 -5.85 21.17
CA LEU A 117 19.73 -6.78 20.11
C LEU A 117 21.03 -6.33 19.43
N ASP A 118 21.99 -7.25 19.34
CA ASP A 118 23.27 -7.05 18.66
C ASP A 118 23.23 -7.52 17.19
N ALA A 119 24.32 -7.26 16.46
CA ALA A 119 24.42 -7.66 15.05
C ALA A 119 24.35 -9.17 14.85
N ALA A 120 24.91 -9.96 15.77
CA ALA A 120 24.95 -11.42 15.66
C ALA A 120 23.54 -12.03 15.75
N GLU A 121 22.71 -11.53 16.67
CA GLU A 121 21.32 -11.95 16.80
C GLU A 121 20.47 -11.48 15.61
N ARG A 122 20.73 -10.28 15.07
CA ARG A 122 20.08 -9.80 13.84
C ARG A 122 20.37 -10.75 12.67
N ASP A 123 21.64 -11.08 12.45
CA ASP A 123 22.09 -11.92 11.36
C ASP A 123 21.57 -13.36 11.49
N LYS A 124 21.48 -13.86 12.72
CA LYS A 124 20.83 -15.15 13.01
C LYS A 124 19.36 -15.14 12.59
N ARG A 125 18.57 -14.13 12.97
CA ARG A 125 17.15 -14.05 12.60
C ARG A 125 16.95 -13.88 11.10
N LEU A 126 17.81 -13.09 10.46
CA LEU A 126 17.83 -12.94 9.01
C LEU A 126 18.05 -14.29 8.32
N ARG A 127 19.10 -15.02 8.72
CA ARG A 127 19.47 -16.30 8.10
C ARG A 127 18.42 -17.39 8.32
N LEU A 128 17.84 -17.46 9.52
CA LEU A 128 16.97 -18.58 9.90
C LEU A 128 15.48 -18.35 9.58
N TYR A 129 15.01 -17.10 9.63
CA TYR A 129 13.57 -16.83 9.59
C TYR A 129 13.15 -15.90 8.45
N TYR A 130 13.97 -14.91 8.09
CA TYR A 130 13.67 -13.98 6.99
C TYR A 130 14.06 -14.58 5.63
N ALA A 131 15.34 -14.86 5.41
CA ALA A 131 15.85 -15.28 4.11
C ALA A 131 15.19 -16.55 3.56
N PRO A 132 14.89 -17.60 4.37
CA PRO A 132 14.21 -18.78 3.85
C PRO A 132 12.78 -18.50 3.35
N TYR A 133 12.07 -17.55 3.98
CA TYR A 133 10.73 -17.15 3.54
C TYR A 133 10.78 -16.47 2.17
N HIS A 134 11.66 -15.48 1.98
CA HIS A 134 11.79 -14.80 0.69
C HIS A 134 12.30 -15.75 -0.41
N ALA A 135 13.24 -16.65 -0.09
CA ALA A 135 13.71 -17.67 -1.03
C ALA A 135 12.60 -18.65 -1.45
N ALA A 136 11.64 -18.95 -0.56
CA ALA A 136 10.49 -19.76 -0.89
C ALA A 136 9.54 -19.06 -1.87
N ILE A 137 9.33 -17.75 -1.70
CA ILE A 137 8.54 -16.93 -2.62
C ILE A 137 9.20 -16.94 -4.00
N ASP A 138 10.50 -16.66 -4.08
CA ASP A 138 11.25 -16.68 -5.34
C ASP A 138 11.13 -18.03 -6.07
N ARG A 139 11.34 -19.13 -5.33
CA ARG A 139 11.20 -20.50 -5.85
C ARG A 139 9.79 -20.75 -6.43
N LEU A 140 8.75 -20.30 -5.74
CA LEU A 140 7.38 -20.49 -6.22
C LEU A 140 7.05 -19.60 -7.41
N ILE A 141 7.54 -18.37 -7.46
CA ILE A 141 7.39 -17.49 -8.64
C ILE A 141 7.99 -18.17 -9.87
N GLU A 142 9.21 -18.71 -9.75
CA GLU A 142 9.89 -19.41 -10.85
C GLU A 142 9.12 -20.64 -11.31
N ARG A 143 8.67 -21.48 -10.37
CA ARG A 143 7.86 -22.67 -10.68
C ARG A 143 6.54 -22.32 -11.36
N CYS A 144 5.83 -21.32 -10.85
CA CYS A 144 4.58 -20.85 -11.45
C CYS A 144 4.80 -20.26 -12.83
N THR A 145 5.90 -19.51 -13.02
CA THR A 145 6.28 -18.93 -14.32
C THR A 145 6.56 -20.02 -15.34
N ALA A 146 7.34 -21.03 -14.96
CA ALA A 146 7.67 -22.15 -15.83
C ALA A 146 6.43 -22.96 -16.24
N ALA A 147 5.50 -23.21 -15.30
CA ALA A 147 4.29 -23.98 -15.58
C ALA A 147 3.22 -23.19 -16.36
N GLY A 148 3.07 -21.90 -16.06
CA GLY A 148 2.04 -21.03 -16.66
C GLY A 148 2.48 -20.26 -17.91
N GLY A 149 3.78 -20.29 -18.24
CA GLY A 149 4.37 -19.54 -19.36
C GLY A 149 4.51 -18.03 -19.13
N LYS A 150 4.11 -17.53 -17.94
CA LYS A 150 4.21 -16.13 -17.52
C LYS A 150 4.23 -16.04 -15.99
N PRO A 151 4.77 -14.96 -15.40
CA PRO A 151 4.73 -14.76 -13.96
C PRO A 151 3.30 -14.80 -13.40
N PRO A 152 3.09 -15.39 -12.20
CA PRO A 152 1.80 -15.33 -11.53
C PRO A 152 1.51 -13.92 -11.04
N VAL A 153 0.23 -13.59 -10.81
CA VAL A 153 -0.13 -12.43 -9.99
C VAL A 153 0.24 -12.73 -8.54
N LEU A 154 0.87 -11.78 -7.85
CA LEU A 154 1.14 -11.88 -6.41
C LEU A 154 0.04 -11.17 -5.64
N LEU A 155 -0.60 -11.87 -4.72
CA LEU A 155 -1.64 -11.29 -3.87
C LEU A 155 -1.32 -11.55 -2.41
N SER A 156 -0.92 -10.51 -1.69
CA SER A 156 -0.64 -10.61 -0.25
C SER A 156 -1.90 -10.31 0.57
N ILE A 157 -2.17 -11.11 1.59
CA ILE A 157 -3.34 -10.99 2.47
C ILE A 157 -2.88 -10.57 3.85
N HIS A 158 -3.36 -9.40 4.28
CA HIS A 158 -3.07 -8.77 5.57
C HIS A 158 -4.37 -8.41 6.29
N SER A 159 -4.23 -8.01 7.54
CA SER A 159 -5.36 -7.46 8.30
C SER A 159 -4.93 -6.29 9.17
N PHE A 160 -5.86 -5.38 9.40
CA PHE A 160 -5.62 -4.19 10.21
C PHE A 160 -6.66 -4.01 11.31
N THR A 161 -6.28 -3.29 12.37
CA THR A 161 -7.18 -3.00 13.49
C THR A 161 -8.35 -2.13 13.08
N GLU A 162 -9.49 -2.33 13.72
CA GLU A 162 -10.70 -1.55 13.54
C GLU A 162 -10.56 -0.08 13.96
N SER A 163 -9.59 0.21 14.84
CA SER A 163 -9.27 1.55 15.33
C SER A 163 -7.75 1.75 15.47
N TRP A 164 -7.29 2.98 15.35
CA TRP A 164 -5.91 3.40 15.63
C TRP A 164 -5.89 4.61 16.54
N ARG A 165 -5.30 4.47 17.74
CA ARG A 165 -5.29 5.53 18.76
C ARG A 165 -6.67 6.16 18.95
N GLU A 166 -7.66 5.30 19.16
CA GLU A 166 -9.09 5.66 19.35
C GLU A 166 -9.80 6.24 18.12
N ARG A 167 -9.12 6.40 16.98
CA ARG A 167 -9.76 6.81 15.72
C ARG A 167 -10.25 5.58 14.96
N PRO A 168 -11.55 5.45 14.69
CA PRO A 168 -12.09 4.35 13.89
C PRO A 168 -11.49 4.38 12.48
N ARG A 169 -11.20 3.19 11.94
CA ARG A 169 -10.84 3.00 10.54
C ARG A 169 -12.08 2.53 9.77
N PRO A 170 -12.65 3.39 8.91
CA PRO A 170 -13.97 3.14 8.33
C PRO A 170 -13.95 2.02 7.29
N TRP A 171 -12.82 1.78 6.64
CA TRP A 171 -12.70 0.79 5.56
C TRP A 171 -12.92 -0.63 6.08
N HIS A 172 -13.70 -1.41 5.34
CA HIS A 172 -13.85 -2.86 5.55
C HIS A 172 -12.69 -3.62 4.89
N VAL A 173 -12.24 -3.12 3.74
CA VAL A 173 -11.12 -3.67 2.96
C VAL A 173 -10.31 -2.55 2.34
N GLY A 174 -8.98 -2.71 2.31
CA GLY A 174 -8.06 -1.88 1.57
C GLY A 174 -7.42 -2.65 0.42
N VAL A 175 -7.25 -2.01 -0.74
CA VAL A 175 -6.40 -2.50 -1.83
C VAL A 175 -5.16 -1.62 -1.85
N LEU A 176 -4.03 -2.20 -1.49
CA LEU A 176 -2.73 -1.55 -1.42
C LEU A 176 -1.92 -1.94 -2.65
N TRP A 177 -1.32 -0.96 -3.30
CA TRP A 177 -0.60 -1.15 -4.56
C TRP A 177 0.44 -0.05 -4.79
N ASP A 178 1.44 -0.36 -5.60
CA ASP A 178 2.52 0.58 -5.98
C ASP A 178 2.41 1.01 -7.45
N LYS A 179 2.84 0.14 -8.38
CA LYS A 179 2.92 0.46 -9.82
C LYS A 179 1.82 -0.14 -10.68
N ASP A 180 1.10 -1.15 -10.18
CA ASP A 180 0.10 -1.88 -10.94
C ASP A 180 -1.32 -1.33 -10.70
N ALA A 181 -1.57 -0.15 -11.27
CA ALA A 181 -2.87 0.51 -11.18
C ALA A 181 -4.00 -0.30 -11.86
N GLU A 182 -3.66 -1.13 -12.84
CA GLU A 182 -4.63 -1.91 -13.63
C GLU A 182 -5.22 -3.04 -12.79
N LEU A 183 -4.36 -3.85 -12.16
CA LEU A 183 -4.81 -4.89 -11.24
C LEU A 183 -5.55 -4.29 -10.04
N ALA A 184 -5.01 -3.23 -9.44
CA ALA A 184 -5.63 -2.57 -8.30
C ALA A 184 -7.00 -1.99 -8.64
N GLY A 185 -7.13 -1.31 -9.78
CA GLY A 185 -8.39 -0.79 -10.29
C GLY A 185 -9.42 -1.91 -10.48
N ALA A 186 -9.05 -2.99 -11.15
CA ALA A 186 -9.95 -4.13 -11.38
C ALA A 186 -10.43 -4.80 -10.08
N LEU A 187 -9.56 -4.89 -9.06
CA LEU A 187 -9.96 -5.38 -7.73
C LEU A 187 -10.90 -4.39 -7.03
N MET A 188 -10.56 -3.10 -7.01
CA MET A 188 -11.35 -2.06 -6.33
C MET A 188 -12.75 -1.91 -6.93
N GLU A 189 -12.86 -1.88 -8.27
CA GLU A 189 -14.15 -1.83 -8.96
C GLU A 189 -15.09 -2.95 -8.52
N ARG A 190 -14.55 -4.16 -8.35
CA ARG A 190 -15.33 -5.32 -7.92
C ARG A 190 -15.65 -5.30 -6.43
N PHE A 191 -14.77 -4.78 -5.58
CA PHE A 191 -15.11 -4.56 -4.17
C PHE A 191 -16.19 -3.48 -4.01
N TRP A 192 -16.13 -2.38 -4.77
CA TRP A 192 -17.17 -1.36 -4.78
C TRP A 192 -18.51 -1.91 -5.26
N ALA A 193 -18.49 -2.82 -6.25
CA ALA A 193 -19.70 -3.44 -6.79
C ALA A 193 -20.45 -4.36 -5.79
N GLU A 194 -19.82 -4.80 -4.69
CA GLU A 194 -20.53 -5.53 -3.62
C GLU A 194 -21.55 -4.63 -2.89
N GLY A 195 -21.37 -3.30 -2.92
CA GLY A 195 -22.35 -2.31 -2.46
C GLY A 195 -22.47 -2.14 -0.94
N ASP A 196 -21.97 -3.09 -0.15
CA ASP A 196 -21.97 -3.09 1.33
C ASP A 196 -20.59 -2.75 1.94
N LEU A 197 -19.60 -2.42 1.09
CA LEU A 197 -18.21 -2.19 1.52
C LEU A 197 -17.78 -0.73 1.45
N ILE A 198 -17.08 -0.29 2.50
CA ILE A 198 -16.20 0.89 2.43
C ILE A 198 -14.82 0.38 2.02
N VAL A 199 -14.39 0.70 0.80
CA VAL A 199 -13.13 0.23 0.21
C VAL A 199 -12.08 1.33 0.28
N GLY A 200 -10.88 0.99 0.74
CA GLY A 200 -9.74 1.88 0.81
C GLY A 200 -8.80 1.71 -0.38
N ASP A 201 -8.55 2.77 -1.14
CA ASP A 201 -7.43 2.83 -2.09
C ASP A 201 -6.19 3.27 -1.32
N ASN A 202 -5.22 2.36 -1.14
CA ASN A 202 -4.03 2.63 -0.32
C ASN A 202 -4.41 3.19 1.07
N GLN A 203 -5.40 2.56 1.69
CA GLN A 203 -5.84 2.82 3.07
C GLN A 203 -6.02 1.50 3.81
N PRO A 204 -5.75 1.44 5.13
CA PRO A 204 -5.27 2.54 5.98
C PRO A 204 -3.77 2.84 5.84
N TYR A 205 -3.05 2.06 5.02
CA TYR A 205 -1.64 2.23 4.71
C TYR A 205 -1.44 2.37 3.21
N SER A 206 -0.34 2.98 2.79
CA SER A 206 0.09 2.95 1.40
C SER A 206 0.77 1.61 1.06
N GLY A 207 0.52 1.09 -0.13
CA GLY A 207 1.27 -0.04 -0.72
C GLY A 207 2.58 0.39 -1.41
N GLN A 208 2.89 1.68 -1.44
CA GLN A 208 4.13 2.23 -2.02
C GLN A 208 5.28 2.14 -1.01
N LEU A 209 5.64 0.92 -0.60
CA LEU A 209 6.63 0.65 0.43
C LEU A 209 7.90 0.08 -0.20
N HIS A 210 8.90 0.93 -0.42
CA HIS A 210 10.18 0.49 -0.97
C HIS A 210 10.85 -0.54 -0.05
N GLY A 211 11.25 -1.69 -0.61
CA GLY A 211 11.96 -2.74 0.11
C GLY A 211 11.08 -3.74 0.85
N ASP A 212 9.76 -3.54 0.92
CA ASP A 212 8.86 -4.53 1.53
C ASP A 212 8.73 -5.82 0.70
N CYS A 213 7.99 -6.81 1.22
CA CYS A 213 7.90 -8.14 0.59
C CYS A 213 7.34 -8.06 -0.83
N LEU A 214 6.26 -7.28 -1.00
CA LEU A 214 5.59 -7.16 -2.29
C LEU A 214 6.41 -6.32 -3.28
N TRP A 215 7.16 -5.32 -2.81
CA TRP A 215 8.12 -4.59 -3.63
C TRP A 215 9.25 -5.50 -4.09
N GLN A 216 9.84 -6.30 -3.20
CA GLN A 216 10.95 -7.20 -3.51
C GLN A 216 10.54 -8.24 -4.56
N HIS A 217 9.38 -8.86 -4.38
CA HIS A 217 8.97 -9.99 -5.22
C HIS A 217 8.09 -9.60 -6.41
N GLY A 218 7.35 -8.51 -6.29
CA GLY A 218 6.41 -8.01 -7.28
C GLY A 218 6.96 -6.80 -8.05
N THR A 219 6.89 -5.63 -7.41
CA THR A 219 7.11 -4.34 -8.07
C THR A 219 8.50 -4.22 -8.69
N SER A 220 9.56 -4.58 -7.97
CA SER A 220 10.94 -4.47 -8.45
C SER A 220 11.22 -5.37 -9.67
N ARG A 221 10.42 -6.43 -9.84
CA ARG A 221 10.52 -7.41 -10.92
C ARG A 221 9.50 -7.19 -12.05
N GLY A 222 8.65 -6.17 -11.93
CA GLY A 222 7.56 -5.91 -12.88
C GLY A 222 6.47 -6.99 -12.91
N ILE A 223 6.34 -7.78 -11.83
CA ILE A 223 5.31 -8.79 -11.69
C ILE A 223 4.05 -8.13 -11.11
N ALA A 224 2.90 -8.42 -11.70
CA ALA A 224 1.60 -7.89 -11.27
C ALA A 224 1.32 -8.26 -9.81
N ASN A 225 0.99 -7.27 -8.99
CA ASN A 225 0.86 -7.48 -7.56
C ASN A 225 -0.10 -6.50 -6.89
N ALA A 226 -0.76 -6.96 -5.82
CA ALA A 226 -1.55 -6.15 -4.91
C ALA A 226 -1.54 -6.76 -3.50
N LEU A 227 -1.88 -5.95 -2.50
CA LEU A 227 -2.08 -6.37 -1.12
C LEU A 227 -3.51 -6.07 -0.70
N ILE A 228 -4.20 -7.04 -0.12
CA ILE A 228 -5.54 -6.90 0.42
C ILE A 228 -5.43 -6.78 1.95
N GLU A 229 -5.86 -5.63 2.47
CA GLU A 229 -5.98 -5.37 3.90
C GLU A 229 -7.43 -5.58 4.34
N ILE A 230 -7.69 -6.49 5.28
CA ILE A 230 -9.06 -6.74 5.78
C ILE A 230 -9.17 -6.21 7.21
N ARG A 231 -10.25 -5.50 7.53
CA ARG A 231 -10.45 -5.05 8.92
C ARG A 231 -10.67 -6.27 9.82
N GLN A 232 -9.81 -6.43 10.81
CA GLN A 232 -9.63 -7.68 11.55
C GLN A 232 -10.87 -8.13 12.34
N ASP A 233 -11.76 -7.21 12.74
CA ASP A 233 -13.03 -7.54 13.39
C ASP A 233 -13.91 -8.43 12.50
N LEU A 234 -13.78 -8.29 11.18
CA LEU A 234 -14.56 -9.02 10.18
C LEU A 234 -14.03 -10.44 9.91
N ILE A 235 -12.82 -10.77 10.38
CA ILE A 235 -12.14 -12.05 10.12
C ILE A 235 -11.53 -12.68 11.39
N ARG A 236 -11.95 -12.21 12.57
CA ARG A 236 -11.44 -12.70 13.85
C ARG A 236 -11.79 -14.17 14.08
N ASP A 237 -12.97 -14.60 13.63
CA ASP A 237 -13.44 -15.97 13.76
C ASP A 237 -13.49 -16.72 12.41
N GLY A 238 -13.74 -18.03 12.47
CA GLY A 238 -13.75 -18.89 11.30
C GLY A 238 -14.88 -18.59 10.31
N ALA A 239 -15.99 -18.00 10.76
CA ALA A 239 -17.13 -17.66 9.90
C ALA A 239 -16.81 -16.42 9.07
N GLY A 240 -16.27 -15.37 9.71
CA GLY A 240 -15.76 -14.18 9.03
C GLY A 240 -14.67 -14.50 8.02
N GLN A 241 -13.71 -15.37 8.40
CA GLN A 241 -12.67 -15.84 7.47
C GLN A 241 -13.25 -16.58 6.26
N ALA A 242 -14.28 -17.40 6.45
CA ALA A 242 -14.93 -18.11 5.36
C ALA A 242 -15.66 -17.15 4.42
N ALA A 243 -16.46 -16.23 4.97
CA ALA A 243 -17.20 -15.24 4.19
C ALA A 243 -16.26 -14.34 3.36
N TRP A 244 -15.17 -13.84 3.97
CA TRP A 244 -14.20 -13.00 3.28
C TRP A 244 -13.37 -13.77 2.25
N ALA A 245 -12.97 -15.01 2.54
CA ALA A 245 -12.28 -15.84 1.56
C ALA A 245 -13.17 -16.17 0.35
N GLU A 246 -14.46 -16.44 0.58
CA GLU A 246 -15.40 -16.65 -0.53
C GLU A 246 -15.53 -15.38 -1.38
N ARG A 247 -15.73 -14.22 -0.72
CA ARG A 247 -15.84 -12.91 -1.37
C ARG A 247 -14.64 -12.56 -2.22
N ILE A 248 -13.45 -12.58 -1.62
CA ILE A 248 -12.20 -12.31 -2.32
C ILE A 248 -11.97 -13.35 -3.42
N GLY A 249 -12.28 -14.63 -3.17
CA GLY A 249 -12.16 -15.69 -4.15
C GLY A 249 -13.00 -15.47 -5.41
N ARG A 250 -14.26 -15.04 -5.27
CA ARG A 250 -15.10 -14.68 -6.43
C ARG A 250 -14.53 -13.49 -7.20
N ILE A 251 -14.11 -12.44 -6.49
CA ILE A 251 -13.55 -11.21 -7.09
C ILE A 251 -12.27 -11.52 -7.85
N VAL A 252 -11.30 -12.18 -7.21
CA VAL A 252 -10.00 -12.52 -7.81
C VAL A 252 -10.17 -13.43 -9.02
N ARG A 253 -11.05 -14.45 -8.93
CA ARG A 253 -11.34 -15.33 -10.07
C ARG A 253 -11.86 -14.54 -11.27
N ALA A 254 -12.74 -13.57 -11.03
CA ALA A 254 -13.29 -12.73 -12.08
C ALA A 254 -12.22 -11.82 -12.71
N VAL A 255 -11.40 -11.14 -11.91
CA VAL A 255 -10.27 -10.32 -12.40
C VAL A 255 -9.31 -11.15 -13.25
N LEU A 256 -8.85 -12.30 -12.74
CA LEU A 256 -7.92 -13.16 -13.46
C LEU A 256 -8.53 -13.70 -14.77
N SER A 257 -9.84 -13.96 -14.81
CA SER A 257 -10.53 -14.42 -16.02
C SER A 257 -10.62 -13.32 -17.08
N ASP A 258 -10.85 -12.07 -16.68
CA ASP A 258 -10.94 -10.94 -17.60
C ASP A 258 -9.55 -10.62 -18.20
N SER A 259 -8.50 -10.63 -17.38
CA SER A 259 -7.11 -10.47 -17.86
C SER A 259 -6.66 -11.59 -18.80
N LEU A 260 -7.27 -12.79 -18.73
CA LEU A 260 -7.05 -13.88 -19.70
C LEU A 260 -7.82 -13.66 -21.01
N ARG A 261 -9.01 -13.05 -20.95
CA ARG A 261 -9.85 -12.76 -22.13
C ARG A 261 -9.31 -11.63 -22.98
N GLU A 262 -8.78 -10.56 -22.36
CA GLU A 262 -8.12 -9.47 -23.10
C GLU A 262 -6.82 -9.88 -23.79
N ARG A 263 -6.28 -11.06 -23.46
CA ARG A 263 -5.05 -11.63 -24.05
C ARG A 263 -5.29 -12.77 -25.03
N ALA A 264 -6.54 -13.19 -25.25
CA ALA A 264 -6.86 -14.10 -26.35
C ALA A 264 -6.75 -13.34 -27.68
N PRO A 265 -6.18 -13.93 -28.76
CA PRO A 265 -6.10 -13.25 -30.04
C PRO A 265 -7.52 -12.98 -30.54
N VAL A 266 -7.93 -11.72 -30.49
CA VAL A 266 -9.12 -11.25 -31.19
C VAL A 266 -8.78 -11.40 -32.68
N LEU A 267 -9.43 -12.35 -33.35
CA LEU A 267 -9.52 -12.36 -34.80
C LEU A 267 -10.09 -11.00 -35.21
N GLU A 268 -9.26 -10.20 -35.87
CA GLU A 268 -9.55 -8.82 -36.24
C GLU A 268 -10.90 -8.72 -36.98
N THR A 269 -11.86 -8.03 -36.37
CA THR A 269 -12.84 -7.23 -37.11
C THR A 269 -12.84 -5.85 -36.47
N GLY A 270 -12.38 -4.87 -37.24
CA GLY A 270 -11.80 -3.63 -36.72
C GLY A 270 -12.77 -2.70 -36.00
N ALA A 271 -12.25 -2.06 -34.95
CA ALA A 271 -12.55 -0.67 -34.60
C ALA A 271 -11.51 -0.12 -33.61
N ARG A 272 -10.72 0.84 -34.12
CA ARG A 272 -10.01 1.96 -33.47
C ARG A 272 -8.98 1.66 -32.36
N ALA A 273 -7.75 2.06 -32.69
CA ALA A 273 -6.52 1.92 -31.93
C ALA A 273 -6.57 2.57 -30.53
N ARG A 274 -6.20 1.78 -29.52
CA ARG A 274 -5.62 2.25 -28.24
C ARG A 274 -4.10 2.20 -28.36
N PRO A 275 -3.33 3.27 -28.04
CA PRO A 275 -1.89 3.13 -27.95
C PRO A 275 -1.47 2.74 -26.53
N ILE A 276 -0.51 1.82 -26.45
CA ILE A 276 0.15 1.32 -25.24
C ILE A 276 1.59 1.90 -25.15
N ARG A 277 1.94 2.37 -23.93
CA ARG A 277 3.24 2.49 -23.21
C ARG A 277 4.43 3.29 -23.77
N SER A 278 5.16 3.92 -22.84
CA SER A 278 6.63 4.07 -22.90
C SER A 278 7.25 4.30 -21.51
N THR A 279 8.20 3.43 -21.16
CA THR A 279 9.26 3.57 -20.15
C THR A 279 10.35 4.54 -20.64
N ALA A 280 10.70 5.59 -19.89
CA ALA A 280 11.98 6.30 -20.02
C ALA A 280 12.25 7.23 -18.83
N ASN A 281 13.45 7.12 -18.28
CA ASN A 281 14.02 8.06 -17.31
C ASN A 281 14.26 9.43 -17.98
N GLY A 282 13.93 10.51 -17.26
CA GLY A 282 14.70 11.76 -17.30
C GLY A 282 14.37 12.80 -18.37
N GLU A 283 14.00 12.45 -19.60
CA GLU A 283 13.67 13.46 -20.63
C GLU A 283 12.38 13.07 -21.37
N GLY A 284 11.33 13.87 -21.19
CA GLY A 284 10.03 13.67 -21.84
C GLY A 284 8.95 12.96 -21.01
N ALA A 285 9.08 12.87 -19.68
CA ALA A 285 8.05 12.27 -18.82
C ALA A 285 6.67 12.93 -18.98
N MET A 286 6.60 14.23 -19.25
CA MET A 286 5.33 14.94 -19.47
C MET A 286 4.78 14.86 -20.90
N THR A 287 5.54 14.37 -21.88
CA THR A 287 5.09 14.34 -23.29
C THR A 287 4.42 13.02 -23.69
N LYS A 288 4.32 12.05 -22.77
CA LYS A 288 3.73 10.71 -23.02
C LYS A 288 2.63 10.29 -22.05
N ILE A 289 2.29 11.13 -21.08
CA ILE A 289 1.16 10.90 -20.17
C ILE A 289 -0.07 11.55 -20.82
N ASP A 290 -1.21 10.85 -20.79
CA ASP A 290 -2.47 11.43 -21.24
C ASP A 290 -2.75 12.76 -20.52
N LYS A 291 -3.21 13.77 -21.27
CA LYS A 291 -3.35 15.13 -20.73
C LYS A 291 -4.37 15.20 -19.58
N GLN A 292 -5.38 14.35 -19.62
CA GLN A 292 -6.35 14.26 -18.53
C GLN A 292 -5.70 13.67 -17.28
N LEU A 293 -4.93 12.58 -17.43
CA LEU A 293 -4.18 12.01 -16.32
C LEU A 293 -3.13 12.97 -15.75
N VAL A 294 -2.42 13.75 -16.57
CA VAL A 294 -1.52 14.82 -16.09
C VAL A 294 -2.30 15.81 -15.24
N THR A 295 -3.45 16.27 -15.72
CA THR A 295 -4.31 17.21 -14.99
C THR A 295 -4.75 16.63 -13.64
N GLU A 296 -5.10 15.34 -13.59
CA GLU A 296 -5.52 14.66 -12.36
C GLU A 296 -4.37 14.54 -11.35
N LEU A 297 -3.16 14.22 -11.82
CA LEU A 297 -1.95 14.12 -11.00
C LEU A 297 -1.52 15.49 -10.47
N GLU A 298 -1.50 16.52 -11.30
CA GLU A 298 -1.21 17.90 -10.90
C GLU A 298 -2.23 18.40 -9.87
N ALA A 299 -3.53 18.13 -10.09
CA ALA A 299 -4.57 18.48 -9.14
C ALA A 299 -4.43 17.73 -7.81
N ALA A 300 -4.04 16.45 -7.83
CA ALA A 300 -3.78 15.66 -6.63
C ALA A 300 -2.59 16.20 -5.84
N ALA A 301 -1.49 16.51 -6.52
CA ALA A 301 -0.31 17.12 -5.91
C ALA A 301 -0.62 18.51 -5.32
N PHE A 302 -1.39 19.33 -6.03
CA PHE A 302 -1.83 20.64 -5.54
C PHE A 302 -2.71 20.51 -4.28
N ARG A 303 -3.68 19.61 -4.28
CA ARG A 303 -4.51 19.32 -3.09
C ARG A 303 -3.65 18.89 -1.90
N ARG A 304 -2.63 18.05 -2.14
CA ARG A 304 -1.70 17.59 -1.09
C ARG A 304 -0.86 18.74 -0.52
N LEU A 305 -0.36 19.64 -1.37
CA LEU A 305 0.37 20.84 -0.96
C LEU A 305 -0.51 21.75 -0.09
N VAL A 306 -1.72 22.03 -0.54
CA VAL A 306 -2.69 22.87 0.21
C VAL A 306 -2.95 22.27 1.58
N GLU A 307 -3.23 20.97 1.66
CA GLU A 307 -3.47 20.29 2.94
C GLU A 307 -2.24 20.30 3.85
N HIS A 308 -1.05 20.10 3.29
CA HIS A 308 0.20 20.20 4.05
C HIS A 308 0.39 21.61 4.66
N LEU A 309 0.11 22.66 3.89
CA LEU A 309 0.22 24.05 4.35
C LEU A 309 -0.85 24.44 5.38
N ARG A 310 -2.02 23.80 5.38
CA ARG A 310 -3.05 23.97 6.42
C ARG A 310 -2.63 23.38 7.75
N GLN A 311 -1.99 22.21 7.72
CA GLN A 311 -1.49 21.54 8.94
C GLN A 311 -0.28 22.26 9.55
N ARG A 312 0.51 22.95 8.71
CA ARG A 312 1.67 23.73 9.13
C ARG A 312 1.32 25.18 9.48
N THR A 313 0.46 25.36 10.48
CA THR A 313 0.06 26.71 10.98
C THR A 313 1.24 27.49 11.59
N ASP A 314 2.31 26.79 11.96
CA ASP A 314 3.58 27.37 12.40
C ASP A 314 4.30 28.16 11.30
N VAL A 315 4.12 27.76 10.03
CA VAL A 315 4.76 28.39 8.87
C VAL A 315 3.97 29.62 8.44
N GLN A 316 4.48 30.82 8.72
CA GLN A 316 3.79 32.07 8.38
C GLN A 316 3.98 32.42 6.89
N ASN A 317 3.02 33.14 6.32
CA ASN A 317 3.10 33.55 4.91
C ASN A 317 4.34 34.42 4.63
N ILE A 318 4.78 35.25 5.57
CA ILE A 318 5.98 36.08 5.38
C ILE A 318 7.25 35.23 5.28
N ASP A 319 7.33 34.11 6.00
CA ASP A 319 8.47 33.20 5.92
C ASP A 319 8.52 32.49 4.57
N LEU A 320 7.35 32.06 4.07
CA LEU A 320 7.22 31.48 2.73
C LEU A 320 7.60 32.47 1.64
N MET A 321 7.17 33.74 1.76
CA MET A 321 7.55 34.79 0.81
C MET A 321 9.07 35.03 0.84
N ASN A 322 9.67 35.11 2.02
CA ASN A 322 11.11 35.37 2.17
C ASN A 322 11.97 34.23 1.64
N LEU A 323 11.54 32.97 1.82
CA LEU A 323 12.32 31.80 1.45
C LEU A 323 12.09 31.36 -0.01
N ALA A 324 10.84 31.40 -0.47
CA ALA A 324 10.41 30.73 -1.69
C ALA A 324 9.69 31.64 -2.69
N GLY A 325 9.46 32.92 -2.35
CA GLY A 325 8.84 33.90 -3.26
C GLY A 325 7.34 33.71 -3.49
N PHE A 326 6.68 32.78 -2.79
CA PHE A 326 5.22 32.61 -2.83
C PHE A 326 4.67 32.24 -1.45
N CYS A 327 3.37 32.42 -1.22
CA CYS A 327 2.70 31.99 0.01
C CYS A 327 1.29 31.47 -0.27
N ARG A 328 0.52 31.14 0.78
CA ARG A 328 -0.88 30.67 0.66
C ARG A 328 -1.78 31.65 -0.10
N ASN A 329 -1.57 32.95 0.07
CA ASN A 329 -2.32 33.97 -0.67
C ASN A 329 -1.99 33.97 -2.18
N CYS A 330 -0.75 33.63 -2.56
CA CYS A 330 -0.38 33.46 -3.97
C CYS A 330 -1.11 32.26 -4.57
N LEU A 331 -1.18 31.13 -3.86
CA LEU A 331 -1.93 29.95 -4.29
C LEU A 331 -3.43 30.27 -4.48
N ALA A 332 -4.00 31.08 -3.59
CA ALA A 332 -5.40 31.51 -3.69
C ALA A 332 -5.62 32.37 -4.93
N ASN A 333 -4.71 33.31 -5.22
CA ASN A 333 -4.78 34.12 -6.42
C ASN A 333 -4.66 33.25 -7.70
N TRP A 334 -3.71 32.30 -7.75
CA TRP A 334 -3.57 31.41 -8.90
C TRP A 334 -4.81 30.54 -9.11
N TYR A 335 -5.42 30.04 -8.03
CA TYR A 335 -6.66 29.28 -8.11
C TYR A 335 -7.82 30.14 -8.62
N GLN A 336 -7.92 31.38 -8.15
CA GLN A 336 -8.90 32.35 -8.62
C GLN A 336 -8.73 32.67 -10.10
N GLU A 337 -7.51 32.96 -10.53
CA GLU A 337 -7.16 33.26 -11.93
C GLU A 337 -7.48 32.06 -12.83
N ALA A 338 -7.18 30.83 -12.38
CA ALA A 338 -7.50 29.62 -13.12
C ALA A 338 -9.02 29.38 -13.25
N ALA A 339 -9.81 29.67 -12.21
CA ALA A 339 -11.27 29.57 -12.24
C ALA A 339 -11.89 30.64 -13.17
N ASN A 340 -11.50 31.89 -12.99
CA ASN A 340 -11.99 33.02 -13.78
C ASN A 340 -11.61 32.87 -15.26
N GLY A 341 -10.40 32.39 -15.55
CA GLY A 341 -9.95 32.09 -16.92
C GLY A 341 -10.75 31.00 -17.63
N ARG A 342 -11.55 30.21 -16.89
CA ARG A 342 -12.50 29.22 -17.41
C ARG A 342 -13.96 29.67 -17.32
N GLY A 343 -14.21 30.95 -17.04
CA GLY A 343 -15.55 31.53 -16.93
C GLY A 343 -16.29 31.17 -15.64
N LEU A 344 -15.61 30.60 -14.64
CA LEU A 344 -16.18 30.34 -13.31
C LEU A 344 -15.87 31.54 -12.42
N GLU A 345 -16.89 32.33 -12.09
CA GLU A 345 -16.73 33.51 -11.24
C GLU A 345 -16.39 33.08 -9.81
N LEU A 346 -15.14 33.32 -9.39
CA LEU A 346 -14.66 33.02 -8.04
C LEU A 346 -14.13 34.30 -7.39
N SER A 347 -14.68 34.64 -6.22
CA SER A 347 -14.22 35.80 -5.43
C SER A 347 -12.88 35.52 -4.77
N LYS A 348 -12.18 36.59 -4.39
CA LYS A 348 -10.87 36.50 -3.72
C LYS A 348 -11.00 35.84 -2.34
N GLU A 349 -12.08 36.16 -1.65
CA GLU A 349 -12.46 35.58 -0.37
C GLU A 349 -12.77 34.09 -0.52
N GLY A 350 -13.53 33.70 -1.54
CA GLY A 350 -13.84 32.30 -1.83
C GLY A 350 -12.59 31.50 -2.19
N ALA A 351 -11.69 32.05 -3.01
CA ALA A 351 -10.43 31.39 -3.34
C ALA A 351 -9.52 31.22 -2.12
N ARG A 352 -9.47 32.21 -1.23
CA ARG A 352 -8.75 32.08 0.04
C ARG A 352 -9.40 31.01 0.93
N GLU A 353 -10.71 31.00 1.07
CA GLU A 353 -11.40 29.96 1.84
C GLU A 353 -11.08 28.55 1.32
N ILE A 354 -11.02 28.36 -0.01
CA ILE A 354 -10.58 27.11 -0.62
C ILE A 354 -9.14 26.76 -0.20
N ILE A 355 -8.19 27.70 -0.21
CA ILE A 355 -6.80 27.39 0.16
C ILE A 355 -6.63 27.20 1.68
N TYR A 356 -7.22 28.05 2.50
CA TYR A 356 -7.07 28.00 3.96
C TYR A 356 -7.97 26.95 4.63
N GLY A 357 -8.99 26.45 3.94
CA GLY A 357 -9.97 25.49 4.47
C GLY A 357 -10.98 26.09 5.44
N MET A 358 -10.99 27.41 5.61
CA MET A 358 -11.91 28.20 6.42
C MET A 358 -11.86 29.67 5.98
N PRO A 359 -12.82 30.53 6.37
CA PRO A 359 -12.77 31.95 6.09
C PRO A 359 -11.43 32.56 6.51
N TYR A 360 -10.82 33.36 5.62
CA TYR A 360 -9.47 33.89 5.85
C TYR A 360 -9.37 34.67 7.16
N ASN A 361 -10.39 35.48 7.49
CA ASN A 361 -10.42 36.25 8.74
C ASN A 361 -10.34 35.34 9.99
N ASP A 362 -10.97 34.17 9.96
CA ASP A 362 -10.91 33.20 11.05
C ASP A 362 -9.52 32.58 11.15
N TRP A 363 -8.88 32.30 10.01
CA TRP A 363 -7.52 31.80 9.98
C TRP A 363 -6.53 32.85 10.52
N GLN A 364 -6.69 34.12 10.13
CA GLN A 364 -5.86 35.21 10.64
C GLN A 364 -5.99 35.34 12.16
N ALA A 365 -7.22 35.34 12.68
CA ALA A 365 -7.48 35.47 14.11
C ALA A 365 -6.90 34.30 14.94
N ARG A 366 -6.88 33.08 14.37
CA ARG A 366 -6.44 31.87 15.08
C ARG A 366 -4.93 31.60 14.97
N TYR A 367 -4.32 31.87 13.83
CA TYR A 367 -3.01 31.32 13.49
C TYR A 367 -2.00 32.33 12.96
N GLN A 368 -2.43 33.52 12.53
CA GLN A 368 -1.49 34.51 12.01
C GLN A 368 -0.83 35.27 13.16
N LYS A 369 0.50 35.31 13.14
CA LYS A 369 1.31 36.09 14.08
C LYS A 369 1.75 37.39 13.44
N GLU A 370 1.99 38.41 14.27
CA GLU A 370 2.61 39.64 13.78
C GLU A 370 4.05 39.35 13.33
N ALA A 371 4.41 39.88 12.17
CA ALA A 371 5.76 39.76 11.65
C ALA A 371 6.77 40.55 12.50
N SER A 372 7.88 39.91 12.86
CA SER A 372 9.00 40.57 13.51
C SER A 372 9.67 41.62 12.61
N ALA A 373 10.42 42.55 13.20
CA ALA A 373 11.19 43.55 12.45
C ALA A 373 12.16 42.89 11.45
N ALA A 374 12.83 41.81 11.86
CA ALA A 374 13.74 41.05 11.00
C ALA A 374 13.03 40.40 9.79
N GLN A 375 11.83 39.82 9.99
CA GLN A 375 11.05 39.26 8.89
C GLN A 375 10.55 40.35 7.93
N LYS A 376 10.14 41.52 8.45
CA LYS A 376 9.76 42.68 7.64
C LYS A 376 10.94 43.20 6.81
N GLU A 377 12.13 43.31 7.41
CA GLU A 377 13.34 43.73 6.71
C GLU A 377 13.77 42.73 5.63
N ALA A 378 13.74 41.42 5.94
CA ALA A 378 14.02 40.37 4.97
C ALA A 378 13.02 40.40 3.80
N PHE A 379 11.74 40.67 4.08
CA PHE A 379 10.71 40.81 3.06
C PHE A 379 10.97 42.01 2.14
N GLU A 380 11.33 43.17 2.70
CA GLU A 380 11.70 44.34 1.89
C GLU A 380 12.91 44.09 0.99
N LYS A 381 13.90 43.32 1.47
CA LYS A 381 15.08 42.91 0.66
C LYS A 381 14.75 41.85 -0.39
N ALA A 382 13.80 40.98 -0.10
CA ALA A 382 13.37 39.89 -0.99
C ALA A 382 12.30 40.31 -2.00
N LYS A 383 11.80 41.56 -1.94
CA LYS A 383 10.88 42.08 -2.96
C LYS A 383 11.54 41.95 -4.34
N PRO A 384 10.96 41.20 -5.28
CA PRO A 384 11.47 41.18 -6.63
C PRO A 384 11.43 42.61 -7.18
N HIS A 385 12.54 43.09 -7.75
CA HIS A 385 12.54 44.32 -8.53
C HIS A 385 11.43 44.19 -9.59
N GLN A 386 10.50 45.14 -9.60
CA GLN A 386 9.46 45.19 -10.63
C GLN A 386 10.15 45.27 -12.00
N HIS A 387 9.93 44.25 -12.83
CA HIS A 387 10.15 44.31 -14.27
C HIS A 387 8.83 44.56 -14.96
#